data_AF-A0A8C2UEC3-F1
#
_entry.id   AF-A0A8C2UEC3-F1
#
_cell.length_a   1.000
_cell.length_b   1.000
_cell.length_c   1.000
_cell.angle_alpha   90.00
_cell.angle_beta   90.00
_cell.angle_gamma   90.00
#
_symmetry.space_group_name_H-M   'P 1'
#
loop_
_entity.id
_entity.type
_entity.pdbx_description
1 polymer ?
#
loop_
_entity_poly.entity_id
_entity_poly.type
_entity_poly.pdbx_seq_one_letter_code
_entity_poly.pdbx_strand_id
1 'polypeptide(L)'
;MLAVWITALFLLDAAKGREVCYDRLGCFTDNPPWSGIPGRELTGVPSSPTAVNTVFHLYTRDNIRNYQKISASNPSTIKTSNFRAYRKTRFIIHGHLAGTDLPWIASMCKVRPLYSPRGHGIEKGTENHRTM
;
A
#
# COMPACT_ATOMS: atom_id res chain seq x y z
N MET A 1 41.32 -26.38 25.20
CA MET A 1 39.98 -26.14 25.79
C MET A 1 39.51 -24.70 25.58
N LEU A 2 40.28 -23.67 25.98
CA LEU A 2 39.92 -22.25 25.76
C LEU A 2 39.81 -21.83 24.27
N ALA A 3 40.69 -22.36 23.41
CA ALA A 3 40.69 -22.02 21.98
C ALA A 3 39.37 -22.41 21.26
N VAL A 4 38.73 -23.51 21.67
CA VAL A 4 37.46 -23.98 21.09
C VAL A 4 36.31 -23.05 21.45
N TRP A 5 36.29 -22.53 22.67
CA TRP A 5 35.30 -21.55 23.12
C TRP A 5 35.49 -20.20 22.44
N ILE A 6 36.74 -19.77 22.21
CA ILE A 6 37.06 -18.54 21.49
C ILE A 6 36.58 -18.68 20.03
N THR A 7 36.88 -19.78 19.35
CA THR A 7 36.40 -20.00 17.97
C THR A 7 34.88 -20.10 17.89
N ALA A 8 34.21 -20.71 18.88
CA ALA A 8 32.75 -20.77 18.93
C ALA A 8 32.13 -19.37 19.13
N LEU A 9 32.69 -18.56 20.03
CA LEU A 9 32.25 -17.17 20.25
C LEU A 9 32.48 -16.29 19.01
N PHE A 10 33.60 -16.46 18.29
CA PHE A 10 33.86 -15.76 17.02
C PHE A 10 32.92 -16.19 15.88
N LEU A 11 32.43 -17.44 15.88
CA LEU A 11 31.49 -17.95 14.88
C LEU A 11 30.03 -17.56 15.18
N LEU A 12 29.67 -17.26 16.43
CA LEU A 12 28.32 -16.80 16.79
C LEU A 12 28.00 -15.38 16.26
N ASP A 13 28.99 -14.54 16.05
CA ASP A 13 28.78 -13.15 15.59
C ASP A 13 28.65 -13.04 14.05
N ALA A 14 28.80 -14.14 13.33
CA ALA A 14 28.85 -14.18 11.86
C ALA A 14 27.47 -14.26 11.16
N ALA A 15 26.37 -14.15 11.89
CA ALA A 15 25.01 -14.32 11.34
C ALA A 15 24.11 -13.08 11.50
N LYS A 16 24.65 -11.87 11.37
CA LYS A 16 23.82 -10.65 11.29
C LYS A 16 23.33 -10.43 9.86
N GLY A 17 22.02 -10.52 9.64
CA GLY A 17 21.39 -10.13 8.37
C GLY A 17 21.60 -8.64 8.05
N ARG A 18 21.47 -8.32 6.77
CA ARG A 18 21.61 -6.95 6.25
C ARG A 18 20.36 -6.14 6.59
N GLU A 19 20.55 -4.87 6.93
CA GLU A 19 19.47 -3.92 7.19
C GLU A 19 19.65 -2.64 6.36
N VAL A 20 18.55 -2.09 5.83
CA VAL A 20 18.52 -0.80 5.14
C VAL A 20 17.37 0.04 5.65
N CYS A 21 17.58 1.34 5.84
CA CYS A 21 16.56 2.27 6.32
C CYS A 21 16.23 3.30 5.26
N TYR A 22 14.93 3.58 5.09
CA TYR A 22 14.42 4.57 4.16
C TYR A 22 13.58 5.61 4.91
N ASP A 23 13.77 6.88 4.56
CA ASP A 23 13.04 7.99 5.16
C ASP A 23 11.53 7.76 5.09
N ARG A 24 10.85 7.97 6.23
CA ARG A 24 9.41 7.79 6.43
C ARG A 24 8.87 6.35 6.33
N LEU A 25 9.69 5.38 5.90
CA LEU A 25 9.29 3.97 5.75
C LEU A 25 9.93 3.05 6.80
N GLY A 26 10.99 3.51 7.48
CA GLY A 26 11.69 2.74 8.51
C GLY A 26 12.74 1.80 7.92
N CYS A 27 13.11 0.78 8.69
CA CYS A 27 14.18 -0.14 8.36
C CYS A 27 13.65 -1.52 7.94
N PHE A 28 14.35 -2.14 6.99
CA PHE A 28 14.04 -3.44 6.41
C PHE A 28 15.27 -4.33 6.55
N THR A 29 15.07 -5.52 7.12
CA THR A 29 16.11 -6.53 7.27
C THR A 29 15.79 -7.76 6.44
N ASP A 30 16.83 -8.48 6.02
CA ASP A 30 16.69 -9.80 5.41
C ASP A 30 16.75 -10.95 6.43
N ASN A 31 16.82 -10.68 7.74
CA ASN A 31 16.67 -11.70 8.78
C ASN A 31 15.34 -12.47 8.62
N PRO A 32 15.27 -13.75 9.04
CA PRO A 32 14.01 -14.49 9.12
C PRO A 32 12.94 -13.69 9.90
N PRO A 33 11.67 -13.66 9.43
CA PRO A 33 11.07 -14.50 8.39
C PRO A 33 11.10 -13.87 6.97
N TRP A 34 11.89 -12.81 6.77
CA TRP A 34 11.90 -12.08 5.50
C TRP A 34 12.69 -12.81 4.41
N SER A 35 13.76 -13.51 4.79
CA SER A 35 14.53 -14.38 3.90
C SER A 35 15.24 -15.52 4.64
N GLY A 36 15.95 -16.38 3.92
CA GLY A 36 16.78 -17.45 4.48
C GLY A 36 15.97 -18.59 5.10
N ILE A 37 14.71 -18.77 4.69
CA ILE A 37 13.80 -19.82 5.17
C ILE A 37 13.14 -20.57 4.00
N PRO A 38 12.62 -21.79 4.20
CA PRO A 38 11.89 -22.50 3.14
C PRO A 38 10.73 -21.67 2.58
N GLY A 39 10.64 -21.57 1.25
CA GLY A 39 9.72 -20.71 0.51
C GLY A 39 10.18 -19.26 0.31
N ARG A 40 11.32 -18.87 0.91
CA ARG A 40 11.98 -17.55 0.81
C ARG A 40 13.50 -17.68 0.94
N GLU A 41 14.09 -18.53 0.12
CA GLU A 41 15.50 -18.94 0.21
C GLU A 41 16.47 -17.82 -0.18
N LEU A 42 16.06 -16.94 -1.09
CA LEU A 42 16.87 -15.83 -1.56
C LEU A 42 16.95 -14.72 -0.53
N THR A 43 18.16 -14.42 -0.07
CA THR A 43 18.42 -13.29 0.83
C THR A 43 18.40 -11.97 0.07
N GLY A 44 17.83 -10.93 0.69
CA GLY A 44 17.68 -9.65 0.05
C GLY A 44 16.86 -8.65 0.85
N VAL A 45 17.23 -7.38 0.71
CA VAL A 45 16.42 -6.26 1.20
C VAL A 45 15.70 -5.60 0.02
N PRO A 46 14.60 -4.87 0.24
CA PRO A 46 13.90 -4.16 -0.81
C PRO A 46 14.79 -3.11 -1.50
N SER A 47 14.60 -2.93 -2.81
CA SER A 47 15.16 -1.80 -3.56
C SER A 47 14.74 -0.46 -2.95
N SER A 48 15.53 0.59 -3.17
CA SER A 48 15.25 1.92 -2.62
C SER A 48 13.93 2.51 -3.14
N PRO A 49 13.24 3.39 -2.39
CA PRO A 49 12.00 4.02 -2.85
C PRO A 49 12.16 4.75 -4.18
N THR A 50 13.33 5.36 -4.41
CA THR A 50 13.67 6.01 -5.68
C THR A 50 13.79 5.00 -6.83
N ALA A 51 14.35 3.82 -6.58
CA ALA A 51 14.47 2.77 -7.59
C ALA A 51 13.12 2.09 -7.88
N VAL A 52 12.27 1.88 -6.86
CA VAL A 52 10.91 1.35 -7.04
C VAL A 52 10.00 2.36 -7.73
N ASN A 53 10.22 3.66 -7.48
CA ASN A 53 9.53 4.79 -8.09
C ASN A 53 7.99 4.66 -8.04
N THR A 54 7.44 4.44 -6.85
CA THR A 54 5.99 4.33 -6.66
C THR A 54 5.28 5.65 -6.98
N VAL A 55 4.35 5.61 -7.94
CA VAL A 55 3.54 6.78 -8.35
C VAL A 55 2.07 6.54 -8.02
N PHE A 56 1.41 7.54 -7.41
CA PHE A 56 -0.02 7.49 -7.15
C PHE A 56 -0.81 8.28 -8.21
N HIS A 57 -1.61 7.56 -9.00
CA HIS A 57 -2.52 8.13 -9.99
C HIS A 57 -3.95 8.20 -9.45
N LEU A 58 -4.46 9.41 -9.21
CA LEU A 58 -5.82 9.64 -8.73
C LEU A 58 -6.79 9.81 -9.90
N TYR A 59 -7.74 8.90 -9.99
CA TYR A 59 -8.95 9.04 -10.82
C TYR A 59 -10.15 9.36 -9.94
N THR A 60 -10.96 10.31 -10.38
CA THR A 60 -12.26 10.60 -9.77
C THR A 60 -13.33 10.71 -10.84
N ARG A 61 -14.59 10.83 -10.43
CA ARG A 61 -15.69 11.11 -11.37
C ARG A 61 -15.51 12.42 -12.14
N ASP A 62 -14.80 13.38 -11.54
CA ASP A 62 -14.59 14.71 -12.09
C ASP A 62 -13.40 14.73 -13.08
N ASN A 63 -12.55 13.68 -13.09
CA ASN A 63 -11.39 13.53 -13.99
C ASN A 63 -11.19 12.07 -14.44
N ILE A 64 -12.24 11.43 -14.96
CA ILE A 64 -12.23 9.99 -15.29
C ILE A 64 -11.30 9.60 -16.45
N ARG A 65 -10.97 10.56 -17.33
CA ARG A 65 -10.11 10.34 -18.50
C ARG A 65 -8.63 10.46 -18.16
N ASN A 66 -8.28 11.45 -17.34
CA ASN A 66 -6.90 11.83 -17.04
C ASN A 66 -6.67 11.81 -15.52
N TYR A 67 -5.67 11.04 -15.08
CA TYR A 67 -5.31 11.00 -13.67
C TYR A 67 -4.70 12.32 -13.19
N GLN A 68 -4.78 12.58 -11.90
CA GLN A 68 -3.96 13.57 -11.20
C GLN A 68 -2.87 12.84 -10.43
N LYS A 69 -1.60 13.24 -10.58
CA LYS A 69 -0.51 12.71 -9.75
C LYS A 69 -0.62 13.31 -8.35
N ILE A 70 -0.67 12.45 -7.34
CA ILE A 70 -0.67 12.85 -5.94
C ILE A 70 0.53 12.24 -5.22
N SER A 71 0.92 12.81 -4.09
CA SER A 71 2.06 12.38 -3.31
C SER A 71 1.76 12.35 -1.82
N ALA A 72 2.18 11.25 -1.17
CA ALA A 72 2.20 11.16 0.28
C ALA A 72 3.28 12.02 0.92
N SER A 73 4.38 12.34 0.22
CA SER A 73 5.43 13.26 0.70
C SER A 73 5.07 14.74 0.55
N ASN A 74 4.14 15.05 -0.36
CA ASN A 74 3.65 16.40 -0.55
C ASN A 74 2.11 16.45 -0.42
N PRO A 75 1.57 16.57 0.82
CA PRO A 75 0.13 16.58 1.08
C PRO A 75 -0.65 17.68 0.34
N SER A 76 0.02 18.76 -0.08
CA SER A 76 -0.62 19.82 -0.88
C SER A 76 -1.18 19.26 -2.20
N THR A 77 -0.51 18.28 -2.81
CA THR A 77 -0.97 17.63 -4.05
C THR A 77 -2.30 16.89 -3.87
N ILE A 78 -2.58 16.38 -2.67
CA ILE A 78 -3.87 15.76 -2.36
C ILE A 78 -4.93 16.85 -2.19
N LYS A 79 -4.61 17.93 -1.47
CA LYS A 79 -5.54 19.05 -1.20
C LYS A 79 -5.97 19.78 -2.48
N THR A 80 -5.08 19.93 -3.46
CA THR A 80 -5.36 20.63 -4.73
C THR A 80 -5.94 19.71 -5.81
N SER A 81 -5.98 18.40 -5.57
CA SER A 81 -6.60 17.42 -6.46
C SER A 81 -8.12 17.35 -6.29
N ASN A 82 -8.78 16.54 -7.12
CA ASN A 82 -10.21 16.23 -7.00
C ASN A 82 -10.53 15.24 -5.87
N PHE A 83 -9.57 14.91 -5.00
CA PHE A 83 -9.79 14.02 -3.87
C PHE A 83 -10.86 14.59 -2.93
N ARG A 84 -11.78 13.72 -2.48
CA ARG A 84 -12.84 14.10 -1.53
C ARG A 84 -12.87 13.12 -0.37
N ALA A 85 -12.52 13.59 0.83
CA ALA A 85 -12.41 12.76 2.03
C ALA A 85 -13.71 12.05 2.44
N TYR A 86 -14.87 12.62 2.09
CA TYR A 86 -16.18 12.02 2.37
C TYR A 86 -16.61 10.93 1.37
N ARG A 87 -15.84 10.71 0.29
CA ARG A 87 -16.10 9.65 -0.69
C ARG A 87 -15.22 8.45 -0.39
N LYS A 88 -15.73 7.23 -0.61
CA LYS A 88 -14.93 6.00 -0.51
C LYS A 88 -13.72 6.06 -1.46
N THR A 89 -12.52 5.86 -0.92
CA THR A 89 -11.27 5.72 -1.68
C THR A 89 -10.97 4.24 -1.91
N ARG A 90 -10.54 3.88 -3.13
CA ARG A 90 -10.14 2.51 -3.49
C ARG A 90 -8.76 2.56 -4.14
N PHE A 91 -7.84 1.73 -3.68
CA PHE A 91 -6.53 1.57 -4.29
C PHE A 91 -6.55 0.36 -5.22
N ILE A 92 -5.97 0.51 -6.41
CA ILE A 92 -5.71 -0.58 -7.34
C ILE A 92 -4.18 -0.66 -7.47
N ILE A 93 -3.62 -1.79 -7.03
CA ILE A 93 -2.17 -2.02 -7.00
C ILE A 93 -1.93 -3.23 -7.90
N HIS A 94 -1.08 -3.07 -8.91
CA HIS A 94 -0.73 -4.16 -9.81
C HIS A 94 0.42 -4.98 -9.23
N GLY A 95 0.50 -6.25 -9.64
CA GLY A 95 1.66 -7.11 -9.41
C GLY A 95 2.48 -7.21 -10.69
N HIS A 96 2.69 -8.44 -11.15
CA HIS A 96 3.25 -8.73 -12.46
C HIS A 96 2.38 -8.13 -13.57
N LEU A 97 3.01 -7.49 -14.55
CA LEU A 97 2.37 -6.99 -15.75
C LEU A 97 2.94 -7.77 -16.93
N ALA A 98 2.08 -8.42 -17.71
CA ALA A 98 2.51 -9.11 -18.92
C ALA A 98 2.18 -8.23 -20.15
N GLY A 99 3.19 -7.87 -20.94
CA GLY A 99 2.98 -7.17 -22.21
C GLY A 99 2.17 -5.86 -22.12
N THR A 100 1.07 -5.77 -22.87
CA THR A 100 0.26 -4.55 -23.05
C THR A 100 -0.77 -4.30 -21.92
N ASP A 101 -0.64 -4.94 -20.76
CA ASP A 101 -1.60 -4.96 -19.64
C ASP A 101 -1.84 -3.62 -18.90
N LEU A 102 -1.37 -2.48 -19.39
CA LEU A 102 -1.63 -1.19 -18.73
C LEU A 102 -3.10 -0.70 -18.77
N PRO A 103 -3.92 -1.00 -19.81
CA PRO A 103 -5.29 -0.46 -19.91
C PRO A 103 -6.26 -0.97 -18.85
N TRP A 104 -6.07 -2.16 -18.26
CA TRP A 104 -7.05 -2.73 -17.33
C TRP A 104 -7.15 -1.93 -16.03
N ILE A 105 -6.02 -1.41 -15.53
CA ILE A 105 -5.95 -0.63 -14.28
C ILE A 105 -6.81 0.63 -14.41
N ALA A 106 -6.60 1.37 -15.50
CA ALA A 106 -7.41 2.56 -15.79
C ALA A 106 -8.87 2.20 -16.09
N SER A 107 -9.13 1.04 -16.70
CA SER A 107 -10.49 0.60 -17.02
C SER A 107 -11.29 0.27 -15.76
N MET A 108 -10.68 -0.37 -14.77
CA MET A 108 -11.29 -0.65 -13.46
C MET A 108 -11.71 0.63 -12.72
N CYS A 109 -10.96 1.72 -12.87
CA CYS A 109 -11.34 3.03 -12.34
C CYS A 109 -12.56 3.65 -13.06
N LYS A 110 -12.80 3.27 -14.32
CA LYS A 110 -13.87 3.80 -15.17
C LYS A 110 -15.19 3.03 -15.05
N VAL A 111 -15.15 1.80 -14.55
CA VAL A 111 -16.36 1.01 -14.32
C VAL A 111 -17.22 1.73 -13.29
N ARG A 112 -18.35 2.30 -13.75
CA ARG A 112 -19.37 2.83 -12.86
C ARG A 112 -20.04 1.63 -12.18
N PRO A 113 -20.06 1.55 -10.83
CA PRO A 113 -20.91 0.56 -10.17
C PRO A 113 -22.34 0.83 -10.63
N LEU A 114 -22.94 -0.11 -11.36
CA LEU A 114 -24.30 0.02 -11.89
C LEU A 114 -25.37 0.07 -10.78
N TYR A 115 -24.95 -0.04 -9.53
CA TYR A 115 -25.80 0.16 -8.37
C TYR A 115 -24.97 0.77 -7.23
N SER A 116 -25.20 2.05 -6.96
CA SER A 116 -24.85 2.65 -5.68
C SER A 116 -26.16 3.11 -5.09
N PRO A 117 -26.73 2.44 -4.07
CA PRO A 117 -27.85 3.00 -3.36
C PRO A 117 -27.34 4.31 -2.76
N ARG A 118 -27.79 5.43 -3.31
CA ARG A 118 -27.64 6.73 -2.65
C ARG A 118 -28.31 6.54 -1.29
N GLY A 119 -27.54 6.72 -0.22
CA GLY A 119 -28.06 6.62 1.15
C GLY A 119 -29.32 7.46 1.25
N HIS A 120 -30.45 6.77 1.36
CA HIS A 120 -31.71 7.38 1.73
C HIS A 120 -31.54 7.79 3.20
N GLY A 121 -31.67 9.09 3.47
CA GLY A 121 -31.75 9.59 4.82
C GLY A 121 -32.89 8.87 5.54
N ILE A 122 -32.62 8.39 6.75
CA ILE A 122 -33.64 7.93 7.66
C ILE A 122 -34.44 9.17 8.05
N GLU A 123 -35.60 9.36 7.43
CA GLU A 123 -36.62 10.28 7.91
C GLU A 123 -37.13 9.72 9.24
N LYS A 124 -36.77 10.36 10.35
CA LYS A 124 -37.32 10.02 11.67
C LYS A 124 -38.78 10.45 11.68
N GLY A 125 -39.68 9.52 11.37
CA GLY A 125 -41.10 9.64 11.70
C GLY A 125 -41.29 9.51 13.21
N THR A 126 -41.37 10.64 13.89
CA THR A 126 -42.09 10.76 15.16
C THR A 126 -43.57 10.58 14.89
N GLU A 127 -44.24 9.57 15.46
CA GLU A 127 -45.57 9.78 16.08
C GLU A 127 -46.04 8.60 16.97
N ASN A 128 -46.27 8.95 18.24
CA ASN A 128 -47.28 8.51 19.20
C ASN A 128 -47.46 7.04 19.61
N HIS A 129 -47.01 6.79 20.85
CA HIS A 129 -47.71 6.00 21.84
C HIS A 129 -49.23 6.16 21.77
N ARG A 130 -49.94 5.04 21.62
CA ARG A 130 -51.28 4.88 22.18
C ARG A 130 -51.38 3.49 22.80
N THR A 131 -51.45 3.50 24.13
CA THR A 131 -51.91 2.42 25.00
C THR A 131 -53.32 1.96 24.60
N MET A 132 -53.50 0.65 24.50
CA MET A 132 -54.59 -0.13 25.10
C MET A 132 -54.08 -1.54 25.35
#